data_AF-U1X6C0-F1
#
_entry.id   AF-U1X6C0-F1
#
_cell.length_a   1.000
_cell.length_b   1.000
_cell.length_c   1.000
_cell.angle_alpha   90.00
_cell.angle_beta   90.00
_cell.angle_gamma   90.00
#
_symmetry.space_group_name_H-M   'P 1'
#
loop_
_entity.id
_entity.type
_entity.pdbx_description
1 polymer ?
#
loop_
_entity_poly.entity_id
_entity_poly.type
_entity_poly.pdbx_seq_one_letter_code
_entity_poly.pdbx_strand_id
1 'polypeptide(L)'
;MSSQTVTLSPLDFHEALERAYLIGEQITGSKEMKRYLEFRQRMEQDPEAKEKITSFNRMKEAYEEVQRFGKYHPDYNKVTREIRQKKREMERVTSVAAFKQAEDELDELLYRVSRTIADAVSESIKVPSNNPLYQMMGGCGSGGCGTGGSCGCSAK
;
A
#
# COMPACT_ATOMS: atom_id res chain seq x y z
N MET A 1 31.83 -18.29 -36.76
CA MET A 1 30.80 -18.04 -35.73
C MET A 1 31.52 -17.72 -34.44
N SER A 2 31.85 -16.44 -34.23
CA SER A 2 32.58 -16.01 -33.04
C SER A 2 31.60 -15.83 -31.90
N SER A 3 31.51 -16.83 -31.03
CA SER A 3 30.82 -16.70 -29.74
C SER A 3 31.60 -15.70 -28.89
N GLN A 4 31.10 -14.46 -28.83
CA GLN A 4 31.56 -13.49 -27.83
C GLN A 4 31.09 -13.96 -26.47
N THR A 5 32.01 -14.45 -25.66
CA THR A 5 31.80 -14.62 -24.23
C THR A 5 31.61 -13.24 -23.62
N VAL A 6 30.37 -12.90 -23.27
CA VAL A 6 30.07 -11.72 -22.45
C VAL A 6 30.77 -11.92 -21.12
N THR A 7 31.89 -11.22 -20.92
CA THR A 7 32.54 -11.13 -19.62
C THR A 7 31.61 -10.34 -18.72
N LEU A 8 30.89 -11.02 -17.83
CA LEU A 8 30.14 -10.39 -16.76
C LEU A 8 31.15 -9.70 -15.84
N SER A 9 31.28 -8.37 -15.98
CA SER A 9 31.96 -7.55 -14.99
C SER A 9 31.24 -7.70 -13.65
N PRO A 10 31.96 -7.72 -12.51
CA PRO A 10 31.33 -7.68 -11.20
C PRO A 10 30.36 -6.51 -11.15
N LEU A 11 29.14 -6.75 -10.65
CA LEU A 11 28.16 -5.70 -10.42
C LEU A 11 28.81 -4.58 -9.60
N ASP A 12 28.87 -3.38 -10.17
CA ASP A 12 29.29 -2.20 -9.44
C ASP A 12 28.11 -1.72 -8.57
N PHE A 13 28.12 -2.18 -7.31
CA PHE A 13 27.10 -1.80 -6.34
C PHE A 13 27.07 -0.31 -6.07
N HIS A 14 28.20 0.40 -6.22
CA HIS A 14 28.24 1.84 -6.04
C HIS A 14 27.43 2.54 -7.13
N GLU A 15 27.66 2.18 -8.39
CA GLU A 15 26.91 2.69 -9.54
C GLU A 15 25.40 2.39 -9.41
N ALA A 16 25.04 1.18 -8.98
CA ALA A 16 23.64 0.81 -8.77
C ALA A 16 22.97 1.68 -7.69
N LEU A 17 23.68 1.96 -6.60
CA LEU A 17 23.18 2.82 -5.53
C LEU A 17 23.03 4.28 -5.99
N GLU A 18 24.00 4.83 -6.72
CA GLU A 18 23.89 6.19 -7.28
C GLU A 18 22.67 6.32 -8.18
N ARG A 19 22.45 5.36 -9.09
CA ARG A 19 21.27 5.35 -9.95
C ARG A 19 19.97 5.24 -9.15
N ALA A 20 19.95 4.44 -8.09
CA ALA A 20 18.78 4.34 -7.20
C ALA A 20 18.48 5.68 -6.50
N TYR A 21 19.51 6.41 -6.05
CA TYR A 21 19.34 7.75 -5.47
C TYR A 21 18.75 8.73 -6.48
N LEU A 22 19.24 8.73 -7.72
CA LEU A 22 18.71 9.60 -8.79
C LEU A 22 17.22 9.32 -9.06
N ILE A 23 16.82 8.05 -9.09
CA ILE A 23 15.40 7.65 -9.22
C ILE A 23 14.60 8.18 -8.02
N GLY A 24 15.12 8.05 -6.79
CA GLY A 24 14.49 8.57 -5.58
C GLY A 24 14.28 10.09 -5.63
N GLU A 25 15.28 10.84 -6.11
CA GLU A 25 15.18 12.29 -6.29
C GLU A 25 14.11 12.66 -7.33
N GLN A 26 14.07 11.96 -8.46
CA GLN A 26 13.06 12.16 -9.50
C GLN A 26 11.65 11.89 -8.99
N ILE A 27 11.45 10.81 -8.23
CA ILE A 27 10.16 10.48 -7.59
C ILE A 27 9.79 11.60 -6.60
N THR A 28 10.74 12.09 -5.81
CA THR A 28 10.49 13.17 -4.85
C THR A 28 10.10 14.48 -5.56
N GLY A 29 10.67 14.75 -6.73
CA GLY A 29 10.35 15.91 -7.57
C GLY A 29 9.06 15.77 -8.41
N SER A 30 8.46 14.58 -8.46
CA SER A 30 7.29 14.26 -9.28
C SER A 30 6.04 15.04 -8.90
N LYS A 31 5.06 15.09 -9.80
CA LYS A 31 3.76 15.72 -9.54
C LYS A 31 2.95 14.91 -8.52
N GLU A 32 3.07 13.59 -8.53
CA GLU A 32 2.39 12.65 -7.63
C GLU A 32 2.85 12.88 -6.19
N MET A 33 4.17 12.96 -5.95
CA MET A 33 4.71 13.27 -4.63
C MET A 33 4.26 14.65 -4.13
N LYS A 34 4.30 15.67 -4.99
CA LYS A 34 3.84 17.02 -4.62
C LYS A 34 2.37 17.04 -4.23
N ARG A 35 1.50 16.39 -5.01
CA ARG A 35 0.07 16.26 -4.70
C ARG A 35 -0.15 15.50 -3.40
N TYR A 36 0.57 14.39 -3.19
CA TYR A 36 0.51 13.62 -1.96
C TYR A 36 0.82 14.51 -0.73
N LEU A 37 1.92 15.26 -0.76
CA LEU A 37 2.31 16.15 0.34
C LEU A 37 1.29 17.28 0.58
N GLU A 38 0.77 17.88 -0.49
CA GLU A 38 -0.24 18.93 -0.42
C GLU A 38 -1.54 18.42 0.24
N PHE A 39 -2.09 17.30 -0.24
CA PHE A 39 -3.33 16.76 0.30
C PHE A 39 -3.14 16.16 1.69
N ARG A 40 -1.96 15.63 2.00
CA ARG A 40 -1.59 15.23 3.36
C ARG A 40 -1.67 16.41 4.31
N GLN A 41 -1.03 17.53 3.96
CA GLN A 41 -1.03 18.73 4.79
C GLN A 41 -2.46 19.27 4.99
N ARG A 42 -3.29 19.27 3.94
CA ARG A 42 -4.70 19.69 4.02
C ARG A 42 -5.50 18.82 4.99
N MET A 43 -5.37 17.50 4.86
CA MET A 43 -6.04 16.53 5.73
C MET A 43 -5.55 16.62 7.18
N GLU A 44 -4.24 16.84 7.39
CA GLU A 44 -3.66 17.09 8.72
C GLU A 44 -4.10 18.43 9.33
N GLN A 45 -4.58 19.38 8.54
CA GLN A 45 -5.08 20.67 9.04
C GLN A 45 -6.61 20.66 9.28
N ASP A 46 -7.33 19.73 8.66
CA ASP A 46 -8.78 19.60 8.75
C ASP A 46 -9.23 19.07 10.15
N PRO A 47 -9.99 19.86 10.93
CA PRO A 47 -10.52 19.44 12.22
C PRO A 47 -11.46 18.24 12.15
N GLU A 48 -12.29 18.14 11.09
CA GLU A 48 -13.21 17.02 10.91
C GLU A 48 -12.43 15.73 10.64
N ALA A 49 -11.44 15.79 9.76
CA ALA A 49 -10.55 14.66 9.49
C ALA A 49 -9.86 14.18 10.78
N LYS A 50 -9.28 15.10 11.56
CA LYS A 50 -8.66 14.80 12.86
C LYS A 50 -9.60 14.07 13.80
N GLU A 51 -10.84 14.57 13.95
CA GLU A 51 -11.83 13.96 14.82
C GLU A 51 -12.17 12.53 14.35
N LYS A 52 -12.48 12.34 13.07
CA LYS A 52 -12.87 11.03 12.53
C LYS A 52 -11.72 10.02 12.54
N ILE A 53 -10.50 10.44 12.19
CA ILE A 53 -9.30 9.60 12.28
C ILE A 53 -9.06 9.16 13.72
N THR A 54 -9.14 10.08 14.68
CA THR A 54 -8.97 9.77 16.10
C THR A 54 -10.05 8.79 16.59
N SER A 55 -11.31 9.03 16.21
CA SER A 55 -12.42 8.12 16.55
C SER A 55 -12.24 6.74 15.94
N PHE A 56 -11.74 6.65 14.70
CA PHE A 56 -11.46 5.38 14.04
C PHE A 56 -10.32 4.63 14.72
N ASN A 57 -9.21 5.32 15.04
CA ASN A 57 -8.05 4.71 15.69
C ASN A 57 -8.40 4.14 17.08
N ARG A 58 -9.20 4.85 17.89
CA ARG A 58 -9.70 4.31 19.18
C ARG A 58 -10.52 3.03 18.99
N MET A 59 -11.38 3.00 17.97
CA MET A 59 -12.18 1.80 17.67
C MET A 59 -11.30 0.67 17.12
N LYS A 60 -10.20 1.00 16.42
CA LYS A 60 -9.20 0.05 15.94
C LYS A 60 -8.50 -0.67 17.09
N GLU A 61 -8.09 0.05 18.12
CA GLU A 61 -7.50 -0.55 19.33
C GLU A 61 -8.46 -1.55 19.99
N ALA A 62 -9.72 -1.15 20.22
CA ALA A 62 -10.74 -2.05 20.76
C ALA A 62 -11.03 -3.25 19.85
N TYR A 63 -10.97 -3.07 18.53
CA TYR A 63 -11.09 -4.17 17.58
C TYR A 63 -9.91 -5.13 17.65
N GLU A 64 -8.68 -4.65 17.76
CA GLU A 64 -7.49 -5.48 17.87
C GLU A 64 -7.49 -6.33 19.14
N GLU A 65 -7.97 -5.79 20.26
CA GLU A 65 -8.15 -6.54 21.52
C GLU A 65 -9.12 -7.70 21.35
N VAL A 66 -10.29 -7.43 20.77
CA VAL A 66 -11.35 -8.42 20.56
C VAL A 66 -10.96 -9.44 19.50
N GLN A 67 -10.29 -9.00 18.42
CA GLN A 67 -9.81 -9.85 17.35
C GLN A 67 -8.77 -10.85 17.84
N ARG A 68 -7.99 -10.51 18.87
CA ARG A 68 -6.96 -11.40 19.46
C ARG A 68 -7.54 -12.73 19.97
N PHE A 69 -8.79 -12.71 20.43
CA PHE A 69 -9.53 -13.90 20.86
C PHE A 69 -10.39 -14.52 19.75
N GLY A 70 -10.50 -13.81 18.61
CA GLY A 70 -11.21 -14.26 17.44
C GLY A 70 -12.74 -14.19 17.57
N LYS A 71 -13.42 -14.96 16.71
CA LYS A 71 -14.87 -14.91 16.51
C LYS A 71 -15.69 -15.28 17.76
N TYR A 72 -15.09 -15.95 18.74
CA TYR A 72 -15.77 -16.40 19.95
C TYR A 72 -15.85 -15.35 21.05
N HIS A 73 -15.22 -14.18 20.86
CA HIS A 73 -15.38 -13.07 21.79
C HIS A 73 -16.83 -12.53 21.76
N PRO A 74 -17.48 -12.31 22.91
CA PRO A 74 -18.88 -11.89 22.97
C PRO A 74 -19.15 -10.60 22.17
N ASP A 75 -18.21 -9.66 22.22
CA ASP A 75 -18.33 -8.37 21.51
C ASP A 75 -17.82 -8.38 20.05
N TYR A 76 -17.35 -9.51 19.52
CA TYR A 76 -16.71 -9.58 18.19
C TYR A 76 -17.58 -8.96 17.09
N ASN A 77 -18.85 -9.36 17.02
CA ASN A 77 -19.77 -8.88 15.98
C ASN A 77 -20.10 -7.39 16.13
N LYS A 78 -20.20 -6.91 17.37
CA LYS A 78 -20.48 -5.50 17.69
C LYS A 78 -19.30 -4.63 17.27
N VAL A 79 -18.11 -4.96 17.75
CA VAL A 79 -16.88 -4.22 17.51
C VAL A 79 -16.50 -4.25 16.01
N THR A 80 -16.71 -5.37 15.32
CA THR A 80 -16.55 -5.46 13.86
C THR A 80 -17.50 -4.54 13.09
N ARG A 81 -18.73 -4.36 13.55
CA ARG A 81 -19.70 -3.47 12.91
C ARG A 81 -19.34 -2.01 13.13
N GLU A 82 -18.99 -1.67 14.37
CA GLU A 82 -18.65 -0.30 14.78
C GLU A 82 -17.38 0.18 14.06
N ILE A 83 -16.33 -0.64 13.97
CA ILE A 83 -15.12 -0.24 13.24
C ILE A 83 -15.37 -0.01 11.76
N ARG A 84 -16.20 -0.84 11.12
CA ARG A 84 -16.60 -0.65 9.71
C ARG A 84 -17.40 0.64 9.51
N GLN A 85 -18.24 0.98 10.48
CA GLN A 85 -18.98 2.25 10.46
C GLN A 85 -18.03 3.43 10.60
N LYS A 86 -17.13 3.41 11.59
CA LYS A 86 -16.13 4.48 11.79
C LYS A 86 -15.20 4.66 10.61
N LYS A 87 -14.78 3.57 9.97
CA LYS A 87 -14.01 3.61 8.72
C LYS A 87 -14.77 4.36 7.62
N ARG A 88 -16.04 4.03 7.39
CA ARG A 88 -16.88 4.71 6.39
C ARG A 88 -17.12 6.19 6.71
N GLU A 89 -17.30 6.53 7.99
CA GLU A 89 -17.45 7.93 8.42
C GLU A 89 -16.18 8.73 8.10
N MET A 90 -15.00 8.16 8.41
CA MET A 90 -13.70 8.77 8.12
C MET A 90 -13.44 8.91 6.62
N GLU A 91 -13.70 7.86 5.83
CA GLU A 91 -13.46 7.86 4.38
C GLU A 91 -14.37 8.83 3.60
N ARG A 92 -15.50 9.26 4.19
CA ARG A 92 -16.40 10.25 3.58
C ARG A 92 -15.92 11.69 3.74
N VAL A 93 -15.00 11.95 4.67
CA VAL A 93 -14.44 13.30 4.85
C VAL A 93 -13.68 13.68 3.58
N THR A 94 -14.00 14.82 2.99
CA THR A 94 -13.48 15.22 1.67
C THR A 94 -11.96 15.30 1.65
N SER A 95 -11.33 15.82 2.70
CA SER A 95 -9.86 15.91 2.79
C SER A 95 -9.20 14.53 2.91
N VAL A 96 -9.81 13.60 3.63
CA VAL A 96 -9.35 12.20 3.74
C VAL A 96 -9.46 11.50 2.39
N ALA A 97 -10.60 11.64 1.70
CA ALA A 97 -10.80 11.06 0.38
C ALA A 97 -9.79 11.61 -0.65
N ALA A 98 -9.57 12.92 -0.66
CA ALA A 98 -8.60 13.56 -1.55
C ALA A 98 -7.15 13.12 -1.25
N PHE A 99 -6.80 13.00 0.03
CA PHE A 99 -5.50 12.45 0.44
C PHE A 99 -5.33 10.99 -0.02
N LYS A 100 -6.34 10.14 0.18
CA LYS A 100 -6.31 8.74 -0.26
C LYS A 100 -6.15 8.61 -1.76
N GLN A 101 -6.84 9.45 -2.55
CA GLN A 101 -6.64 9.48 -3.99
C GLN A 101 -5.20 9.87 -4.37
N ALA A 102 -4.61 10.86 -3.69
CA ALA A 102 -3.23 11.26 -3.95
C ALA A 102 -2.21 10.19 -3.52
N GLU A 103 -2.50 9.45 -2.45
CA GLU A 103 -1.74 8.27 -2.01
C GLU A 103 -1.80 7.15 -3.07
N ASP A 104 -2.99 6.81 -3.58
CA ASP A 104 -3.15 5.79 -4.63
C ASP A 104 -2.39 6.14 -5.92
N GLU A 105 -2.38 7.42 -6.31
CA GLU A 105 -1.61 7.90 -7.47
C GLU A 105 -0.09 7.77 -7.27
N LEU A 106 0.41 8.05 -6.06
CA LEU A 106 1.82 7.88 -5.72
C LEU A 106 2.20 6.39 -5.66
N ASP A 107 1.37 5.55 -5.06
CA ASP A 107 1.55 4.11 -5.01
C ASP A 107 1.61 3.50 -6.42
N GLU A 108 0.76 3.97 -7.34
CA GLU A 108 0.78 3.56 -8.75
C GLU A 108 2.10 3.92 -9.43
N LEU A 109 2.62 5.14 -9.19
CA LEU A 109 3.93 5.56 -9.70
C LEU A 109 5.04 4.64 -9.18
N LEU A 110 5.09 4.40 -7.86
CA LEU A 110 6.09 3.54 -7.22
C LEU A 110 6.02 2.11 -7.73
N TYR A 111 4.81 1.58 -7.92
CA TYR A 111 4.60 0.26 -8.50
C TYR A 111 5.17 0.17 -9.92
N ARG A 112 4.88 1.15 -10.78
CA ARG A 112 5.38 1.16 -12.16
C ARG A 112 6.89 1.24 -12.24
N VAL A 113 7.52 2.07 -11.41
CA VAL A 113 8.98 2.14 -11.32
C VAL A 113 9.55 0.79 -10.90
N SER A 114 9.00 0.20 -9.84
CA SER A 114 9.43 -1.12 -9.34
C SER A 114 9.25 -2.21 -10.40
N ARG A 115 8.13 -2.20 -11.12
CA ARG A 115 7.82 -3.13 -12.21
C ARG A 115 8.80 -2.98 -13.37
N THR A 116 9.08 -1.75 -13.78
CA THR A 116 10.03 -1.45 -14.86
C THR A 116 11.43 -2.00 -14.53
N ILE A 117 11.89 -1.81 -13.29
CA ILE A 117 13.18 -2.33 -12.84
C ILE A 117 13.16 -3.87 -12.81
N ALA A 118 12.11 -4.47 -12.26
CA ALA A 118 11.99 -5.93 -12.16
C ALA A 118 11.97 -6.60 -13.54
N ASP A 119 11.17 -6.10 -14.48
CA ASP A 119 11.05 -6.65 -15.83
C ASP A 119 12.37 -6.53 -16.62
N ALA A 120 13.16 -5.47 -16.37
CA ALA A 120 14.49 -5.32 -16.98
C ALA A 120 15.51 -6.35 -16.48
N VAL A 121 15.30 -6.91 -15.29
CA VAL A 121 16.15 -7.98 -14.73
C VAL A 121 15.61 -9.36 -15.11
N SER A 122 14.32 -9.60 -14.89
CA SER A 122 13.62 -10.82 -15.27
C SER A 122 12.10 -10.67 -15.13
N GLU A 123 11.35 -11.07 -16.15
CA GLU A 123 9.88 -11.11 -16.15
C GLU A 123 9.28 -12.02 -15.05
N SER A 124 10.08 -12.94 -14.50
CA SER A 124 9.65 -13.85 -13.42
C SER A 124 9.64 -13.22 -12.03
N ILE A 125 10.20 -12.03 -11.86
CA ILE A 125 10.25 -11.33 -10.57
C ILE A 125 8.86 -10.80 -10.23
N LYS A 126 8.34 -11.23 -9.06
CA LYS A 126 7.05 -10.77 -8.55
C LYS A 126 7.21 -9.43 -7.85
N VAL A 127 6.50 -8.42 -8.34
CA VAL A 127 6.43 -7.10 -7.71
C VAL A 127 5.13 -6.99 -6.92
N PRO A 128 5.18 -6.80 -5.59
CA PRO A 128 3.98 -6.65 -4.77
C PRO A 128 3.25 -5.36 -5.15
N SER A 129 1.92 -5.36 -5.01
CA SER A 129 1.10 -4.19 -5.26
C SER A 129 -0.05 -4.10 -4.27
N ASN A 130 -0.40 -2.86 -3.90
CA ASN A 130 -1.62 -2.56 -3.16
C ASN A 130 -2.88 -2.59 -4.03
N ASN A 131 -2.72 -2.61 -5.37
CA ASN A 131 -3.83 -2.65 -6.32
C ASN A 131 -4.27 -4.10 -6.61
N PRO A 132 -5.53 -4.49 -6.34
CA PRO A 132 -6.03 -5.85 -6.60
C PRO A 132 -5.88 -6.31 -8.05
N LEU A 133 -5.93 -5.39 -9.03
CA LEU A 133 -5.79 -5.73 -10.44
C LEU A 133 -4.41 -6.31 -10.77
N TYR A 134 -3.36 -5.78 -10.15
CA TYR A 134 -1.99 -6.25 -10.37
C TYR A 134 -1.69 -7.54 -9.62
N GLN A 135 -2.32 -7.76 -8.46
CA GLN A 135 -2.22 -9.03 -7.74
C GLN A 135 -2.82 -10.19 -8.55
N MET A 136 -3.88 -9.94 -9.33
CA MET A 136 -4.50 -10.96 -10.18
C MET A 136 -3.65 -11.33 -11.40
N MET A 137 -2.86 -10.41 -11.96
CA MET A 137 -1.96 -10.68 -13.09
C MET A 137 -0.66 -11.39 -12.69
N GLY A 138 -0.29 -11.37 -11.41
CA GLY A 138 0.94 -11.96 -10.86
C GLY A 138 0.86 -13.44 -10.52
N GLY A 139 0.05 -14.23 -11.24
CA GLY A 139 -0.10 -15.66 -11.03
C GLY A 139 -0.80 -16.04 -9.72
N CYS A 140 -1.50 -17.16 -9.73
CA CYS A 140 -2.06 -17.84 -8.57
C CYS A 140 -0.96 -18.10 -7.51
N GLY A 141 -0.73 -17.14 -6.63
CA GLY A 141 -0.03 -17.30 -5.37
C GLY A 141 -1.06 -17.57 -4.30
N SER A 142 -1.29 -18.84 -3.99
CA SER A 142 -1.99 -19.23 -2.77
C SER A 142 -1.32 -18.58 -1.56
N GLY A 143 -2.08 -17.79 -0.79
CA GLY A 143 -1.81 -17.50 0.62
C GLY A 143 -0.58 -16.64 0.91
N GLY A 144 -0.79 -15.34 1.09
CA GLY A 144 0.22 -14.42 1.65
C GLY A 144 -0.45 -13.30 2.43
N CYS A 145 -0.75 -13.58 3.70
CA CYS A 145 -1.31 -12.66 4.68
C CYS A 145 -0.36 -11.47 4.94
N GLY A 146 -0.76 -10.28 4.47
CA GLY A 146 -0.11 -9.01 4.77
C GLY A 146 -1.20 -7.99 5.09
N THR A 147 -1.47 -7.83 6.39
CA THR A 147 -2.52 -6.98 7.01
C THR A 147 -3.96 -7.52 6.93
N GLY A 148 -4.44 -8.10 8.04
CA GLY A 148 -5.85 -8.40 8.27
C GLY A 148 -6.17 -9.90 8.21
N GLY A 149 -6.47 -10.47 9.38
CA GLY A 149 -6.79 -11.88 9.57
C GLY A 149 -7.85 -12.44 8.62
N SER A 150 -7.74 -13.76 8.40
CA SER A 150 -8.62 -14.66 7.66
C SER A 150 -10.06 -14.15 7.46
N CYS A 151 -10.33 -13.58 6.28
CA CYS A 151 -11.68 -13.39 5.79
C CYS A 151 -12.17 -14.74 5.24
N GLY A 152 -12.79 -15.55 6.10
CA GLY A 152 -13.49 -16.78 5.72
C GLY A 152 -14.87 -16.45 5.15
N CYS A 153 -14.95 -16.22 3.84
CA CYS A 153 -16.23 -16.18 3.12
C CYS A 153 -16.59 -17.59 2.63
N SER A 154 -17.43 -18.30 3.37
CA SER A 154 -18.27 -19.34 2.78
C SER A 154 -19.51 -18.67 2.21
N ALA A 155 -19.61 -18.67 0.88
CA ALA A 155 -20.87 -18.41 0.21
C ALA A 155 -21.84 -19.56 0.53
N LYS A 156 -23.02 -19.20 1.01
CA LYS A 156 -24.21 -20.04 0.93
C LYS A 156 -25.30 -19.20 0.29
#